data_AF-A0A445DMI6-F1
#
_entry.id   AF-A0A445DMI6-F1
#
_cell.length_a   1.000
_cell.length_b   1.000
_cell.length_c   1.000
_cell.angle_alpha   90.00
_cell.angle_beta   90.00
_cell.angle_gamma   90.00
#
_symmetry.space_group_name_H-M   'P 1'
#
loop_
_entity.id
_entity.type
_entity.pdbx_description
1 polymer ?
#
loop_
_entity_poly.entity_id
_entity_poly.type
_entity_poly.pdbx_seq_one_letter_code
_entity_poly.pdbx_strand_id
1 'polypeptide(L)'
;MCPLVVFSGVNHHNQIIIFAVALICDEKKDTYRWLLQQLKVAMNGKAPVLVITNGDLSMKFAIEKEFSNAHHRLCAWHLIRNAISNIGKPQFTSMFKKCMLCDYEIDVFRQKWFEMVEGFGVENKSWVLDMYKKRHSWSTAHIR
;
A
#
# COMPACT_ATOMS: atom_id res chain seq x y z
N MET A 1 -6.58 -22.13 7.53
CA MET A 1 -7.45 -21.02 7.99
C MET A 1 -7.88 -20.27 6.75
N CYS A 2 -9.19 -20.02 6.54
CA CYS A 2 -9.68 -19.29 5.36
C CYS A 2 -9.48 -17.77 5.58
N PRO A 3 -8.73 -17.07 4.71
CA PRO A 3 -8.58 -15.62 4.84
C PRO A 3 -9.90 -14.87 4.62
N LEU A 4 -10.09 -13.80 5.38
CA LEU A 4 -11.20 -12.85 5.20
C LEU A 4 -10.67 -11.61 4.47
N VAL A 5 -11.26 -11.29 3.32
CA VAL A 5 -10.97 -10.07 2.56
C VAL A 5 -12.14 -9.12 2.68
N VAL A 6 -11.86 -7.89 3.14
CA VAL A 6 -12.84 -6.81 3.23
C VAL A 6 -12.46 -5.72 2.23
N PHE A 7 -13.37 -5.41 1.33
CA PHE A 7 -13.26 -4.28 0.42
C PHE A 7 -13.97 -3.09 1.03
N SER A 8 -13.20 -2.10 1.46
CA SER A 8 -13.72 -0.83 1.96
C SER A 8 -13.18 0.35 1.15
N GLY A 9 -13.91 1.45 1.18
CA GLY A 9 -13.44 2.73 0.66
C GLY A 9 -14.31 3.86 1.17
N VAL A 10 -14.32 4.98 0.45
CA VAL A 10 -15.00 6.20 0.87
C VAL A 10 -16.10 6.59 -0.11
N ASN A 11 -17.23 7.07 0.42
CA ASN A 11 -18.28 7.68 -0.39
C ASN A 11 -18.01 9.19 -0.62
N HIS A 12 -18.92 9.88 -1.31
CA HIS A 12 -18.82 11.31 -1.58
C HIS A 12 -18.96 12.22 -0.34
N HIS A 13 -19.25 11.64 0.82
CA HIS A 13 -19.27 12.32 2.13
C HIS A 13 -18.02 12.00 2.97
N ASN A 14 -16.99 11.38 2.38
CA ASN A 14 -15.79 10.92 3.06
C ASN A 14 -16.05 9.90 4.18
N GLN A 15 -17.18 9.19 4.13
CA GLN A 15 -17.50 8.14 5.10
C GLN A 15 -16.94 6.80 4.61
N ILE A 16 -16.37 6.03 5.54
CA ILE A 16 -15.91 4.68 5.25
C ILE A 16 -17.13 3.78 5.03
N ILE A 17 -17.16 3.10 3.89
CA ILE A 17 -18.19 2.11 3.56
C ILE A 17 -17.53 0.79 3.17
N ILE A 18 -18.24 -0.31 3.44
CA ILE A 18 -17.84 -1.65 3.01
C ILE A 18 -18.57 -1.94 1.70
N PHE A 19 -17.82 -2.22 0.64
CA PHE A 19 -18.36 -2.59 -0.67
C PHE A 19 -18.63 -4.09 -0.77
N ALA A 20 -17.74 -4.90 -0.20
CA ALA A 20 -17.87 -6.35 -0.24
C ALA A 20 -17.03 -7.00 0.86
N VAL A 21 -17.43 -8.21 1.24
CA VAL A 21 -16.70 -9.09 2.14
C VAL A 21 -16.65 -10.47 1.52
N ALA A 22 -15.49 -11.12 1.55
CA ALA A 22 -15.32 -12.46 1.00
C ALA A 22 -14.44 -13.32 1.91
N LEU A 23 -14.86 -14.58 2.09
CA LEU A 23 -14.02 -15.63 2.61
C LEU A 23 -13.42 -16.39 1.44
N ILE A 24 -12.09 -16.53 1.43
CA ILE A 24 -11.37 -17.22 0.36
C ILE A 24 -10.66 -18.46 0.89
N CYS A 25 -10.32 -19.39 0.00
CA CYS A 25 -9.68 -20.65 0.37
C CYS A 25 -8.17 -20.48 0.65
N ASP A 26 -7.49 -19.60 -0.09
CA ASP A 26 -6.07 -19.30 0.06
C ASP A 26 -5.70 -17.91 -0.49
N GLU A 27 -4.47 -17.46 -0.22
CA GLU A 27 -3.93 -16.15 -0.67
C GLU A 27 -3.10 -16.27 -1.96
N LYS A 28 -3.57 -17.10 -2.91
CA LYS A 28 -2.88 -17.28 -4.19
C LYS A 28 -3.40 -16.34 -5.27
N LYS A 29 -2.58 -16.18 -6.32
CA LYS A 29 -2.86 -15.34 -7.48
C LYS A 29 -4.23 -15.63 -8.09
N ASP A 30 -4.55 -16.89 -8.35
CA ASP A 30 -5.79 -17.27 -9.03
C ASP A 30 -7.02 -16.98 -8.15
N THR A 31 -6.92 -17.25 -6.84
CA THR A 31 -7.97 -16.95 -5.87
C THR A 31 -8.25 -15.45 -5.80
N TYR A 32 -7.20 -14.61 -5.73
CA TYR A 32 -7.39 -13.16 -5.75
C TYR A 32 -7.88 -12.63 -7.10
N ARG A 33 -7.44 -13.20 -8.23
CA ARG A 33 -7.98 -12.81 -9.54
C ARG A 33 -9.47 -13.08 -9.63
N TRP A 34 -9.89 -14.29 -9.27
CA TRP A 34 -11.31 -14.64 -9.21
C TRP A 34 -12.08 -13.67 -8.29
N LEU A 35 -11.53 -13.38 -7.10
CA LEU A 35 -12.16 -12.46 -6.16
C LEU A 35 -12.36 -11.04 -6.74
N LEU A 36 -11.34 -10.49 -7.39
CA LEU A 36 -11.43 -9.15 -8.00
C LEU A 36 -12.38 -9.13 -9.20
N GLN A 37 -12.47 -10.23 -9.95
CA GLN A 37 -13.49 -10.41 -11.00
C GLN A 37 -14.90 -10.38 -10.42
N GLN A 38 -15.14 -11.12 -9.33
CA GLN A 38 -16.45 -11.10 -8.67
C GLN A 38 -16.80 -9.71 -8.13
N LEU A 39 -15.83 -9.01 -7.53
CA LEU A 39 -16.03 -7.63 -7.10
C LEU A 39 -16.43 -6.74 -8.29
N LYS A 40 -15.75 -6.86 -9.43
CA LYS A 40 -16.06 -6.09 -10.63
C LYS A 40 -17.47 -6.36 -11.14
N VAL A 41 -17.91 -7.62 -11.15
CA VAL A 41 -19.28 -8.01 -11.51
C VAL A 41 -20.28 -7.38 -10.55
N ALA A 42 -20.05 -7.49 -9.24
CA ALA A 42 -20.90 -6.89 -8.21
C ALA A 42 -20.98 -5.35 -8.34
N MET A 43 -19.91 -4.72 -8.80
CA MET A 43 -19.83 -3.27 -9.06
C MET A 43 -20.31 -2.89 -10.48
N ASN A 44 -21.09 -3.76 -11.14
CA ASN A 44 -21.64 -3.55 -12.48
C ASN A 44 -20.57 -3.21 -13.53
N GLY A 45 -19.47 -3.96 -13.52
CA GLY A 45 -18.35 -3.82 -14.44
C GLY A 45 -17.37 -2.69 -14.10
N LYS A 46 -17.68 -1.84 -13.09
CA LYS A 46 -16.84 -0.69 -12.73
C LYS A 46 -15.62 -1.15 -11.91
N ALA A 47 -14.44 -0.78 -12.39
CA ALA A 47 -13.19 -0.96 -11.65
C ALA A 47 -12.87 0.29 -10.81
N PRO A 48 -12.22 0.13 -9.65
CA PRO A 48 -11.73 1.26 -8.88
C PRO A 48 -10.61 2.00 -9.61
N VAL A 49 -10.48 3.30 -9.37
CA VAL A 49 -9.35 4.12 -9.87
C VAL A 49 -8.12 3.98 -8.97
N LEU A 50 -8.32 3.66 -7.69
CA LEU A 50 -7.27 3.57 -6.68
C LEU A 50 -7.52 2.32 -5.83
N VAL A 51 -6.48 1.49 -5.65
CA VAL A 51 -6.53 0.32 -4.76
C VAL A 51 -5.38 0.41 -3.76
N ILE A 52 -5.71 0.33 -2.47
CA ILE A 52 -4.73 0.40 -1.38
C ILE A 52 -4.65 -0.96 -0.70
N THR A 53 -3.48 -1.61 -0.69
CA THR A 53 -3.29 -2.92 -0.03
C THR A 53 -2.01 -2.97 0.81
N ASN A 54 -1.79 -4.05 1.55
CA ASN A 54 -0.56 -4.27 2.32
C ASN A 54 0.69 -4.58 1.45
N GLY A 55 0.53 -4.72 0.13
CA GLY A 55 1.62 -5.02 -0.80
C GLY A 55 1.87 -6.50 -1.05
N ASP A 56 0.94 -7.39 -0.70
CA ASP A 56 1.01 -8.81 -1.06
C ASP A 56 1.21 -8.98 -2.57
N LEU A 57 2.13 -9.88 -2.96
CA LEU A 57 2.53 -10.06 -4.36
C LEU A 57 1.45 -10.75 -5.19
N SER A 58 0.67 -11.66 -4.58
CA SER A 58 -0.44 -12.32 -5.26
C SER A 58 -1.57 -11.32 -5.53
N MET A 59 -1.91 -10.50 -4.54
CA MET A 59 -2.92 -9.45 -4.66
C MET A 59 -2.48 -8.37 -5.65
N LYS A 60 -1.21 -7.93 -5.59
CA LYS A 60 -0.65 -6.98 -6.56
C LYS A 60 -0.81 -7.50 -8.00
N PHE A 61 -0.43 -8.75 -8.23
CA PHE A 61 -0.59 -9.39 -9.53
C PHE A 61 -2.05 -9.43 -9.98
N ALA A 62 -2.98 -9.76 -9.08
CA ALA A 62 -4.41 -9.77 -9.40
C ALA A 62 -4.93 -8.36 -9.76
N ILE A 63 -4.52 -7.32 -9.02
CA ILE A 63 -4.90 -5.92 -9.31
C ILE A 63 -4.40 -5.50 -10.70
N GLU A 64 -3.13 -5.77 -11.02
CA GLU A 64 -2.55 -5.44 -12.34
C GLU A 64 -3.29 -6.13 -13.50
N LYS A 65 -3.88 -7.31 -13.27
CA LYS A 65 -4.64 -8.06 -14.27
C LYS A 65 -6.09 -7.64 -14.40
N GLU A 66 -6.80 -7.50 -13.28
CA GLU A 66 -8.26 -7.29 -13.29
C GLU A 66 -8.64 -5.79 -13.27
N PHE A 67 -7.76 -4.94 -12.71
CA PHE A 67 -7.90 -3.48 -12.59
C PHE A 67 -6.69 -2.75 -13.18
N SER A 68 -6.35 -3.02 -14.44
CA SER A 68 -5.14 -2.51 -15.10
C SER A 68 -4.96 -0.98 -15.09
N ASN A 69 -6.06 -0.23 -15.01
CA ASN A 69 -6.05 1.24 -14.96
C ASN A 69 -6.04 1.80 -13.53
N ALA A 70 -6.11 0.94 -12.52
CA ALA A 70 -6.10 1.37 -11.12
C ALA A 70 -4.68 1.70 -10.67
N HIS A 71 -4.53 2.82 -9.98
CA HIS A 71 -3.30 3.11 -9.25
C HIS A 71 -3.22 2.20 -8.02
N HIS A 72 -2.19 1.34 -7.96
CA HIS A 72 -1.95 0.50 -6.80
C HIS A 72 -1.05 1.21 -5.79
N ARG A 73 -1.53 1.29 -4.54
CA ARG A 73 -0.84 1.94 -3.43
C ARG A 73 -0.67 1.01 -2.23
N LEU A 74 0.39 1.27 -1.47
CA LEU A 74 0.65 0.58 -0.23
C LEU A 74 -0.04 1.30 0.93
N CYS A 75 -0.69 0.52 1.78
CA CYS A 75 -1.41 0.99 2.95
C CYS A 75 -0.45 1.58 3.97
N ALA A 76 -0.67 2.86 4.32
CA ALA A 76 0.19 3.57 5.25
C ALA A 76 0.27 2.89 6.63
N TRP A 77 -0.85 2.37 7.13
CA TRP A 77 -0.89 1.67 8.41
C TRP A 77 0.00 0.41 8.42
N HIS A 78 -0.07 -0.40 7.35
CA HIS A 78 0.79 -1.58 7.22
C HIS A 78 2.27 -1.19 7.08
N LEU A 79 2.58 -0.13 6.33
CA LEU A 79 3.94 0.36 6.19
C LEU A 79 4.53 0.83 7.53
N ILE A 80 3.75 1.54 8.35
CA ILE A 80 4.17 1.98 9.69
C ILE A 80 4.43 0.77 10.59
N ARG A 81 3.55 -0.23 10.58
CA ARG A 81 3.76 -1.48 11.34
C ARG A 81 5.02 -2.22 10.88
N ASN A 82 5.25 -2.28 9.57
CA ASN A 82 6.45 -2.89 9.01
C ASN A 82 7.72 -2.11 9.41
N ALA A 83 7.68 -0.78 9.45
CA ALA A 83 8.78 0.04 9.94
C ALA A 83 9.11 -0.26 11.41
N ILE A 84 8.08 -0.37 12.26
CA ILE A 84 8.24 -0.77 13.67
C ILE A 84 8.88 -2.15 13.76
N SER A 85 8.42 -3.13 12.99
CA SER A 85 8.96 -4.50 13.02
C SER A 85 10.38 -4.61 12.47
N ASN A 86 10.74 -3.85 11.44
CA ASN A 86 12.06 -3.98 10.77
C ASN A 86 13.14 -3.13 11.45
N ILE A 87 12.76 -2.00 12.04
CA ILE A 87 13.71 -1.02 12.61
C ILE A 87 13.59 -0.93 14.13
N GLY A 88 12.39 -1.02 14.70
CA GLY A 88 12.18 -1.00 16.15
C GLY A 88 12.47 0.34 16.84
N LYS A 89 12.65 1.43 16.07
CA LYS A 89 12.95 2.76 16.60
C LYS A 89 11.76 3.71 16.39
N PRO A 90 11.17 4.26 17.48
CA PRO A 90 10.02 5.18 17.37
C PRO A 90 10.34 6.45 16.57
N GLN A 91 11.54 7.01 16.74
CA GLN A 91 11.95 8.22 16.02
C GLN A 91 12.10 7.98 14.51
N PHE A 92 12.66 6.83 14.10
CA PHE A 92 12.67 6.40 12.69
C PHE A 92 11.25 6.32 12.14
N THR A 93 10.35 5.65 12.88
CA THR A 93 8.95 5.48 12.47
C THR A 93 8.24 6.83 12.30
N SER A 94 8.52 7.80 13.17
CA SER A 94 8.02 9.17 13.08
C SER A 94 8.53 9.90 11.82
N MET A 95 9.83 9.81 11.54
CA MET A 95 10.43 10.40 10.33
C MET A 95 9.91 9.72 9.05
N PHE A 96 9.75 8.40 9.08
CA PHE A 96 9.22 7.62 7.97
C PHE A 96 7.77 8.02 7.68
N LYS A 97 6.94 8.19 8.73
CA LYS A 97 5.57 8.70 8.60
C LYS A 97 5.54 10.09 7.95
N LYS A 98 6.49 10.97 8.26
CA LYS A 98 6.63 12.28 7.58
C LYS A 98 6.99 12.10 6.11
N CYS A 99 7.93 11.22 5.78
CA CYS A 99 8.29 10.91 4.37
C CYS A 99 7.10 10.33 3.59
N MET A 100 6.20 9.61 4.25
CA MET A 100 5.01 9.03 3.64
C MET A 100 3.93 10.07 3.37
N LEU A 101 3.61 10.91 4.36
CA LEU A 101 2.35 11.67 4.39
C LEU A 101 2.52 13.17 4.11
N CYS A 102 3.70 13.75 4.35
CA CYS A 102 3.91 15.17 4.08
C CYS A 102 4.01 15.42 2.59
N ASP A 103 3.43 16.53 2.16
CA ASP A 103 3.53 17.02 0.79
C ASP A 103 4.87 17.74 0.61
N TYR A 104 5.88 16.99 0.20
CA TYR A 104 7.22 17.50 -0.07
C TYR A 104 7.46 17.53 -1.57
N GLU A 105 8.19 18.55 -2.02
CA GLU A 105 8.89 18.46 -3.31
C GLU A 105 9.83 17.26 -3.33
N ILE A 106 10.04 16.67 -4.51
CA ILE A 106 10.80 15.42 -4.66
C ILE A 106 12.20 15.53 -4.05
N ASP A 107 12.88 16.67 -4.22
CA ASP A 107 14.22 16.88 -3.67
C ASP A 107 14.22 16.98 -2.15
N VAL A 108 13.20 17.63 -1.56
CA VAL A 108 13.02 17.71 -0.10
C VAL A 108 12.71 16.33 0.48
N PHE A 109 11.87 15.53 -0.21
CA PHE A 109 11.63 14.14 0.18
C PHE A 109 12.93 13.33 0.16
N ARG A 110 13.73 13.42 -0.92
CA ARG A 110 15.00 12.69 -1.04
C ARG A 110 15.96 13.07 0.09
N GLN A 111 16.12 14.36 0.35
CA GLN A 111 16.95 14.84 1.46
C GLN A 111 16.50 14.22 2.80
N LYS A 112 15.21 14.36 3.16
CA LYS A 112 14.67 13.84 4.42
C LYS A 112 14.77 12.31 4.52
N TRP A 113 14.61 11.61 3.39
CA TRP A 113 14.78 10.17 3.32
C TRP A 113 16.22 9.77 3.66
N PHE A 114 17.20 10.36 3.00
CA PHE A 114 18.61 10.01 3.22
C PHE A 114 19.09 10.43 4.62
N GLU A 115 18.70 11.61 5.12
CA GLU A 115 18.95 12.01 6.50
C GLU A 115 18.40 11.00 7.52
N MET A 116 17.18 10.50 7.30
CA MET A 116 16.58 9.46 8.14
C MET A 116 17.32 8.12 8.02
N VAL A 117 17.77 7.74 6.84
CA VAL A 117 18.42 6.44 6.64
C VAL A 117 19.84 6.45 7.24
N GLU A 118 20.62 7.49 6.97
CA GLU A 118 21.97 7.69 7.55
C GLU A 118 21.92 7.88 9.06
N GLY A 119 21.02 8.73 9.55
CA GLY A 119 20.91 9.02 10.98
C GLY A 119 20.60 7.79 11.85
N PHE A 120 20.11 6.70 11.25
CA PHE A 120 19.84 5.44 11.94
C PHE A 120 20.77 4.28 11.51
N GLY A 121 21.68 4.49 10.56
CA GLY A 121 22.61 3.45 10.08
C GLY A 121 21.91 2.24 9.46
N VAL A 122 20.87 2.47 8.65
CA VAL A 122 20.00 1.41 8.08
C VAL A 122 20.06 1.33 6.56
N GLU A 123 21.08 1.91 5.94
CA GLU A 123 21.29 2.01 4.49
C GLU A 123 21.26 0.64 3.82
N ASN A 124 21.88 -0.35 4.47
CA ASN A 124 22.05 -1.70 3.93
C ASN A 124 20.90 -2.66 4.28
N LYS A 125 19.87 -2.21 5.01
CA LYS A 125 18.72 -3.07 5.31
C LYS A 125 17.89 -3.27 4.04
N SER A 126 17.69 -4.53 3.67
CA SER A 126 16.89 -4.92 2.49
C SER A 126 15.53 -4.25 2.44
N TRP A 127 14.83 -4.20 3.58
CA TRP A 127 13.53 -3.54 3.69
C TRP A 127 13.60 -2.04 3.37
N VAL A 128 14.63 -1.32 3.83
CA VAL A 128 14.80 0.12 3.55
C VAL A 128 15.06 0.35 2.06
N LEU A 129 15.94 -0.45 1.46
CA LEU A 129 16.22 -0.40 0.02
C LEU A 129 14.96 -0.65 -0.81
N ASP A 130 14.17 -1.64 -0.42
CA ASP A 130 12.91 -1.96 -1.09
C ASP A 130 11.86 -0.85 -0.94
N MET A 131 11.77 -0.22 0.23
CA MET A 131 10.88 0.93 0.44
C MET A 131 11.25 2.10 -0.47
N TYR A 132 12.54 2.42 -0.61
CA TYR A 132 12.97 3.48 -1.51
C TYR A 132 12.68 3.17 -2.99
N LYS A 133 12.91 1.91 -3.42
CA LYS A 133 12.54 1.47 -4.78
C LYS A 133 11.05 1.63 -5.04
N LYS A 134 10.21 1.32 -4.04
CA LYS A 134 8.74 1.37 -4.12
C LYS A 134 8.14 2.74 -3.75
N ARG A 135 8.94 3.81 -3.61
CA ARG A 135 8.48 5.14 -3.14
C ARG A 135 7.27 5.72 -3.87
N HIS A 136 7.15 5.46 -5.17
CA HIS A 136 5.99 5.87 -5.99
C HIS A 136 4.67 5.22 -5.56
N SER A 137 4.72 4.07 -4.88
CA SER A 137 3.54 3.36 -4.40
C SER A 137 3.08 3.80 -3.01
N TRP A 138 3.80 4.70 -2.32
CA TRP A 138 3.45 5.06 -0.95
C TRP A 138 3.68 6.52 -0.53
N SER A 139 4.68 7.22 -1.07
CA SER A 139 4.98 8.59 -0.65
C SER A 139 4.11 9.63 -1.36
N THR A 140 3.58 10.60 -0.61
CA THR A 140 2.86 11.78 -1.13
C THR A 140 3.68 12.57 -2.15
N ALA A 141 4.99 12.73 -1.94
CA ALA A 141 5.88 13.46 -2.84
C ALA A 141 5.99 12.87 -4.26
N HIS A 142 5.60 11.61 -4.41
CA HIS A 142 5.66 10.87 -5.68
C HIS A 142 4.27 10.57 -6.27
N ILE A 143 3.22 11.15 -5.69
CA ILE A 143 1.86 11.13 -6.22
C ILE A 143 1.68 12.45 -6.98
N ARG A 144 1.86 12.43 -8.29
CA ARG A 144 1.40 13.49 -9.17
C ARG A 144 0.60 12.86 -10.29
#